data_AF-A0A101ENR1-F1
#
_entry.id   AF-A0A101ENR1-F1
#
_cell.length_a   1.000
_cell.length_b   1.000
_cell.length_c   1.000
_cell.angle_alpha   90.00
_cell.angle_beta   90.00
_cell.angle_gamma   90.00
#
_symmetry.space_group_name_H-M   'P 1'
#
loop_
_entity.id
_entity.type
_entity.pdbx_description
1 polymer ?
#
loop_
_entity_poly.entity_id
_entity_poly.type
_entity_poly.pdbx_seq_one_letter_code
_entity_poly.pdbx_strand_id
1 'polypeptide(L)' 'MVVLSVFALAKVKVTFWHAMGGGHGETLQEIVNTFNELHPDIEVEAVYVGNYSALSQKLLAAAQAGELPT' A
#
# COMPACT_ATOMS: atom_id res chain seq x y z
N MET A 1 7.77 -40.93 6.95
CA MET A 1 6.75 -39.87 6.81
C MET A 1 7.50 -38.54 6.90
N VAL A 2 7.75 -37.89 5.76
CA VAL A 2 8.50 -36.63 5.70
C VAL A 2 7.54 -35.51 6.11
N VAL A 3 7.85 -34.83 7.21
CA VAL A 3 7.11 -33.64 7.63
C VAL A 3 7.58 -32.49 6.72
N LEU A 4 6.72 -32.09 5.79
CA LEU A 4 6.94 -30.91 4.95
C LEU A 4 6.67 -29.67 5.81
N SER A 5 7.71 -29.10 6.41
CA SER A 5 7.59 -27.80 7.06
C SER A 5 7.33 -26.73 6.00
N VAL A 6 6.10 -26.21 5.95
CA VAL A 6 5.75 -25.04 5.15
C VAL A 6 6.30 -23.82 5.88
N PHE A 7 7.34 -23.19 5.33
CA PHE A 7 7.74 -21.86 5.76
C PHE A 7 6.64 -20.87 5.33
N ALA A 8 5.80 -20.44 6.26
CA ALA A 8 4.92 -19.31 6.02
C ALA A 8 5.77 -18.03 6.04
N LEU A 9 6.09 -17.48 4.87
CA LEU A 9 6.66 -16.15 4.76
C LEU A 9 5.61 -15.14 5.24
N ALA A 10 5.99 -14.22 6.12
CA ALA A 10 5.11 -13.14 6.55
C ALA A 10 4.67 -12.31 5.34
N LYS A 11 3.40 -11.89 5.32
CA LYS A 11 2.81 -11.09 4.23
C LYS A 11 3.64 -9.83 4.01
N VAL A 12 4.04 -9.57 2.77
CA VAL A 12 4.75 -8.34 2.41
C VAL A 12 3.74 -7.19 2.43
N LYS A 13 3.93 -6.21 3.31
CA LYS A 13 3.09 -5.02 3.37
C LYS A 13 3.69 -3.92 2.50
N VAL A 14 2.85 -3.24 1.72
CA VAL A 14 3.21 -2.14 0.82
C VAL A 14 2.30 -0.97 1.12
N THR A 15 2.87 0.12 1.62
CA THR A 15 2.15 1.36 1.87
C THR A 15 2.11 2.19 0.59
N PHE A 16 0.92 2.56 0.12
CA PHE A 16 0.74 3.33 -1.11
C PHE A 16 0.04 4.67 -0.84
N TRP A 17 0.81 5.76 -0.84
CA TRP A 17 0.26 7.11 -0.70
C TRP A 17 -0.29 7.62 -2.02
N HIS A 18 -1.53 8.13 -2.01
CA HIS A 18 -2.17 8.68 -3.20
C HIS A 18 -2.95 9.96 -2.94
N ALA A 19 -3.22 10.72 -4.00
CA ALA A 19 -4.02 11.96 -3.98
C ALA A 19 -5.37 11.83 -4.72
N MET A 20 -5.77 10.59 -5.05
CA MET A 20 -7.04 10.31 -5.73
C MET A 20 -8.21 10.43 -4.74
N GLY A 21 -9.02 11.48 -4.88
CA GLY A 21 -10.25 11.69 -4.13
C GLY A 21 -11.51 11.45 -4.97
N GLY A 22 -12.68 11.49 -4.33
CA GLY A 22 -13.97 11.25 -5.00
C GLY A 22 -14.03 9.88 -5.68
N GLY A 23 -14.70 9.79 -6.83
CA GLY A 23 -14.86 8.52 -7.56
C GLY A 23 -13.55 7.87 -8.02
N HIS A 24 -12.47 8.65 -8.20
CA HIS A 24 -11.15 8.09 -8.47
C HIS A 24 -10.57 7.36 -7.25
N GLY A 25 -10.83 7.86 -6.04
CA GLY A 25 -10.42 7.20 -4.81
C GLY A 25 -11.18 5.90 -4.58
N GLU A 26 -12.49 5.89 -4.87
CA GLU A 26 -13.32 4.67 -4.80
C GLU A 26 -12.83 3.60 -5.78
N THR A 27 -12.61 3.98 -7.04
CA THR A 27 -12.08 3.07 -8.06
C THR A 27 -10.72 2.52 -7.67
N LEU A 28 -9.83 3.37 -7.12
CA LEU A 28 -8.52 2.92 -6.66
C LEU A 28 -8.64 1.90 -5.51
N GLN A 29 -9.55 2.14 -4.56
CA GLN A 29 -9.77 1.22 -3.45
C GLN A 29 -10.25 -0.15 -3.95
N GLU A 30 -11.13 -0.18 -4.95
CA GLU A 30 -11.57 -1.43 -5.60
C GLU A 30 -10.41 -2.18 -6.25
N ILE A 31 -9.51 -1.47 -6.94
CA ILE A 31 -8.31 -2.06 -7.55
C ILE A 31 -7.40 -2.65 -6.46
N VAL A 32 -7.17 -1.91 -5.37
CA VAL A 32 -6.32 -2.35 -4.25
C VAL A 32 -6.92 -3.56 -3.54
N ASN A 33 -8.23 -3.58 -3.32
CA ASN A 33 -8.93 -4.71 -2.74
C ASN A 33 -8.79 -5.96 -3.61
N THR A 34 -9.04 -5.81 -4.92
CA THR A 34 -8.89 -6.91 -5.88
C THR A 34 -7.46 -7.45 -5.90
N PHE A 35 -6.45 -6.57 -5.86
CA PHE A 35 -5.06 -6.99 -5.77
C PHE A 35 -4.79 -7.79 -4.50
N ASN A 36 -5.22 -7.28 -3.33
CA ASN A 36 -5.01 -7.95 -2.04
C ASN A 36 -5.69 -9.31 -1.93
N GLU A 37 -6.84 -9.49 -2.61
CA GLU A 37 -7.54 -10.77 -2.70
C GLU A 37 -6.78 -11.78 -3.56
N LEU A 38 -6.22 -11.34 -4.69
CA LEU A 38 -5.48 -12.19 -5.62
C LEU A 38 -4.07 -12.53 -5.14
N HIS A 39 -3.51 -11.72 -4.25
CA HIS A 39 -2.14 -11.86 -3.75
C HIS A 39 -2.14 -12.03 -2.22
N PRO A 40 -2.41 -13.24 -1.69
CA PRO A 40 -2.49 -13.46 -0.24
C PRO A 40 -1.16 -13.22 0.48
N ASP A 41 -0.05 -13.23 -0.25
CA ASP A 41 1.31 -12.96 0.18
C ASP A 41 1.69 -11.46 0.18
N ILE A 42 0.85 -10.58 -0.39
CA ILE A 42 1.11 -9.13 -0.46
C ILE A 42 -0.11 -8.32 0.03
N GLU A 43 0.12 -7.34 0.89
CA GLU A 43 -0.91 -6.42 1.42
C GLU A 43 -0.58 -5.00 1.00
N VAL A 44 -1.35 -4.44 0.07
CA VAL A 44 -1.26 -3.04 -0.32
C VAL A 44 -2.22 -2.24 0.55
N GLU A 45 -1.68 -1.29 1.31
CA GLU A 45 -2.43 -0.31 2.09
C GLU A 45 -2.46 1.02 1.33
N ALA A 46 -3.60 1.35 0.71
CA ALA A 46 -3.78 2.63 0.05
C ALA A 46 -4.15 3.72 1.07
N VAL A 47 -3.35 4.79 1.12
CA VAL A 47 -3.51 5.90 2.06
C VAL A 47 -3.76 7.19 1.28
N TYR A 48 -4.95 7.75 1.47
CA TYR A 48 -5.31 9.04 0.89
C TYR A 48 -4.60 10.19 1.61
N VAL A 49 -3.81 10.98 0.86
CA VAL A 49 -3.02 12.11 1.35
C VAL A 49 -3.61 13.43 0.82
N GLY A 50 -4.92 13.53 0.76
CA GLY A 50 -5.59 14.73 0.27
C GLY A 50 -5.34 14.95 -1.23
N ASN A 51 -4.77 16.09 -1.59
CA ASN A 51 -4.50 16.44 -2.99
C ASN A 51 -3.02 16.27 -3.35
N TYR A 52 -2.69 16.46 -4.63
CA TYR A 52 -1.33 16.32 -5.13
C TYR A 52 -0.31 17.26 -4.45
N SER A 53 -0.72 18.46 -4.06
CA SER A 53 0.15 19.39 -3.32
C SER A 53 0.46 18.85 -1.93
N ALA A 54 -0.54 18.36 -1.20
CA ALA A 54 -0.37 17.75 0.11
C ALA A 54 0.48 16.47 0.03
N LEU A 55 0.25 15.63 -0.98
CA LEU A 55 1.08 14.45 -1.24
C LEU A 55 2.55 14.82 -1.50
N SER A 56 2.79 15.83 -2.34
CA SER A 56 4.16 16.29 -2.65
C SER A 56 4.88 16.82 -1.41
N GLN A 57 4.17 17.60 -0.58
CA GLN A 57 4.71 18.11 0.69
C GLN A 57 5.03 16.97 1.66
N LYS A 58 4.12 16.00 1.82
CA LYS A 58 4.35 14.82 2.67
C LYS A 58 5.52 13.99 2.18
N LEU A 59 5.64 13.77 0.87
CA LEU A 59 6.73 13.01 0.27
C LEU A 59 8.09 13.69 0.53
N LEU A 60 8.17 15.01 0.35
CA LEU A 60 9.40 15.76 0.60
C LEU A 60 9.80 15.75 2.08
N ALA A 61 8.83 15.88 2.99
CA ALA A 61 9.09 15.79 4.43
C ALA A 61 9.54 14.38 4.84
N ALA A 62 8.85 13.35 4.36
CA ALA A 62 9.17 11.95 4.61
C ALA A 62 10.55 11.56 4.04
N ALA A 63 10.91 12.05 2.86
CA ALA A 63 12.24 11.84 2.27
C ALA A 63 13.36 12.41 3.16
N GLN A 64 13.15 13.60 3.72
CA GLN A 64 14.10 14.21 4.66
C GLN A 64 14.18 13.45 5.99
N ALA A 65 13.05 12.92 6.45
CA ALA A 65 12.97 12.13 7.68
C ALA A 65 13.44 10.67 7.54
N GLY A 66 13.59 10.17 6.30
CA GLY A 66 13.83 8.75 6.05
C GLY A 66 12.60 7.87 6.29
N GLU A 67 11.40 8.45 6.24
CA GLU A 67 10.11 7.82 6.55
C GLU A 67 9.21 7.69 5.30
N LEU A 68 9.82 7.43 4.14
CA LEU A 68 9.07 7.15 2.92
C LEU A 68 8.17 5.91 3.11
N PRO A 69 7.02 5.84 2.41
CA PRO A 69 6.18 4.65 2.45
C PRO A 69 6.96 3.42 2.00
N THR A 70 6.81 2.33 2.74
CA THR A 70 7.48 1.03 2.55
C THR A 70 6.49 -0.04 2.16
#